data_AF-A0A2T0U4A9-F1
#
_entry.id   AF-A0A2T0U4A9-F1
#
_cell.length_a   1.000
_cell.length_b   1.000
_cell.length_c   1.000
_cell.angle_alpha   90.00
_cell.angle_beta   90.00
_cell.angle_gamma   90.00
#
_symmetry.space_group_name_H-M   'P 1'
#
loop_
_entity.id
_entity.type
_entity.pdbx_description
1 polymer ?
#
loop_
_entity_poly.entity_id
_entity_poly.type
_entity_poly.pdbx_seq_one_letter_code
_entity_poly.pdbx_strand_id
1 'polypeptide(L)'
;MFKKDNIWLGLAVGLIFPGIAYVIVEVLKKNIRILEKDDLLYIGCVAINLFLVRYFFKSNSENTARGIVASTFICAFVFFMYKVRQ
;
A
#
# COMPACT_ATOMS: atom_id res chain seq x y z
N MET A 1 12.55 -4.33 -23.25
CA MET A 1 11.44 -5.30 -23.11
C MET A 1 11.21 -5.52 -21.61
N PHE A 2 10.37 -4.69 -20.97
CA PHE A 2 10.08 -4.85 -19.54
C PHE A 2 9.39 -6.21 -19.36
N LYS A 3 10.08 -7.16 -18.71
CA LYS A 3 9.41 -8.36 -18.17
C LYS A 3 8.34 -7.82 -17.21
N LYS A 4 7.08 -7.84 -17.66
CA LYS A 4 5.92 -7.32 -16.92
C LYS A 4 5.73 -8.02 -15.56
N ASP A 5 6.37 -9.18 -15.42
CA ASP A 5 6.40 -9.98 -14.21
C ASP A 5 7.73 -9.82 -13.47
N ASN A 6 7.77 -8.92 -12.49
CA ASN A 6 8.94 -8.67 -11.66
C ASN A 6 8.52 -8.27 -10.25
N ILE A 7 9.11 -8.93 -9.25
CA ILE A 7 8.85 -8.67 -7.83
C ILE A 7 9.14 -7.21 -7.48
N TRP A 8 10.20 -6.62 -8.04
CA TRP A 8 10.56 -5.22 -7.80
C TRP A 8 9.53 -4.23 -8.33
N LEU A 9 8.90 -4.55 -9.47
CA LEU A 9 7.80 -3.77 -10.00
C LEU A 9 6.59 -3.84 -9.07
N GLY A 10 6.27 -5.04 -8.59
CA GLY A 10 5.22 -5.24 -7.61
C GLY A 10 5.44 -4.45 -6.31
N LEU A 11 6.67 -4.49 -5.79
CA LEU A 11 7.08 -3.72 -4.62
C LEU A 11 6.88 -2.22 -4.84
N ALA A 12 7.39 -1.68 -5.95
CA ALA A 12 7.29 -0.25 -6.26
C ALA A 12 5.82 0.20 -6.40
N VAL A 13 5.02 -0.54 -7.15
CA VAL A 13 3.59 -0.24 -7.36
C VAL A 13 2.83 -0.32 -6.02
N GLY A 14 3.08 -1.36 -5.23
CA GLY A 14 2.42 -1.57 -3.95
C GLY A 14 2.91 -0.68 -2.81
N LEU A 15 3.96 0.14 -3.01
CA LEU A 15 4.43 1.17 -2.07
C LEU A 15 4.04 2.59 -2.53
N ILE A 16 3.94 2.84 -3.83
CA ILE A 16 3.52 4.12 -4.39
C ILE A 16 2.14 4.53 -3.90
N PHE A 17 1.16 3.62 -3.97
CA PHE A 17 -0.21 3.91 -3.56
C PHE A 17 -0.33 4.24 -2.07
N PRO A 18 0.23 3.43 -1.16
CA PRO A 18 0.28 3.76 0.26
C PRO A 18 1.01 5.07 0.56
N GLY A 19 2.13 5.34 -0.12
CA GLY A 19 2.89 6.58 0.06
C GLY A 19 2.08 7.82 -0.34
N ILE A 20 1.39 7.77 -1.49
CA ILE A 20 0.51 8.86 -1.92
C ILE A 20 -0.68 9.02 -0.96
N ALA A 21 -1.30 7.93 -0.53
CA ALA A 21 -2.42 7.97 0.42
C ALA A 21 -2.00 8.62 1.75
N TYR A 22 -0.81 8.30 2.26
CA TYR A 22 -0.26 8.92 3.47
C TYR A 22 -0.12 10.44 3.31
N VAL A 23 0.49 10.91 2.22
CA VAL A 23 0.68 12.36 1.95
C VAL A 23 -0.66 13.07 1.83
N ILE A 24 -1.63 12.49 1.11
CA ILE A 24 -2.97 13.06 0.97
C ILE A 24 -3.63 13.21 2.36
N VAL A 25 -3.54 12.18 3.19
CA VAL A 25 -4.15 12.20 4.52
C VAL A 25 -3.47 13.18 5.45
N GLU A 26 -2.14 13.31 5.41
CA GLU A 26 -1.41 14.29 6.20
C GLU A 26 -1.84 15.73 5.83
N VAL A 27 -2.10 15.99 4.55
CA VAL A 27 -2.67 17.27 4.07
C VAL A 27 -4.12 17.44 4.51
N LEU A 28 -4.95 16.39 4.41
CA LEU A 28 -6.37 16.43 4.79
C LEU A 28 -6.59 16.53 6.30
N LYS A 29 -5.73 15.94 7.13
CA LYS A 29 -5.77 16.02 8.60
C LYS A 29 -5.78 17.46 9.10
N LYS A 30 -5.18 18.41 8.36
CA LYS A 30 -5.20 19.83 8.69
C LYS A 30 -6.61 20.45 8.63
N ASN A 31 -7.54 19.85 7.87
CA ASN A 31 -8.88 20.39 7.62
C ASN A 31 -10.02 19.46 8.08
N ILE A 32 -9.79 18.15 8.26
CA ILE A 32 -10.85 17.16 8.47
C ILE A 32 -10.50 16.22 9.64
N ARG A 33 -11.24 16.37 10.77
CA ARG A 33 -11.08 15.56 12.01
C ARG A 33 -11.40 14.07 11.86
N ILE A 34 -12.21 13.67 10.88
CA ILE A 34 -12.58 12.25 10.67
C ILE A 34 -11.36 11.37 10.35
N LEU A 35 -10.28 11.99 9.86
CA LEU A 35 -9.03 11.34 9.49
C LEU A 35 -8.01 11.29 10.64
N GLU A 36 -8.41 11.61 11.87
CA GLU A 36 -7.57 11.44 13.07
C GLU A 36 -7.26 9.96 13.34
N LYS A 37 -8.14 9.04 12.92
CA LYS A 37 -7.93 7.61 13.09
C LYS A 37 -7.05 7.07 11.98
N ASP A 38 -5.76 6.97 12.26
CA ASP A 38 -4.75 6.40 11.35
C ASP A 38 -5.14 4.98 10.86
N ASP A 39 -5.90 4.22 11.66
CA ASP A 39 -6.36 2.87 11.31
C ASP A 39 -7.19 2.83 10.01
N LEU A 40 -7.97 3.88 9.71
CA LEU A 40 -8.79 3.92 8.50
C LEU A 40 -7.93 4.06 7.23
N LEU A 41 -6.83 4.80 7.35
CA LEU A 41 -5.82 5.01 6.32
C LEU A 41 -5.13 3.69 5.96
N TYR A 42 -4.73 2.94 7.01
CA TYR A 42 -4.10 1.63 6.86
C TYR A 42 -5.03 0.63 6.17
N ILE A 43 -6.30 0.55 6.61
CA ILE A 43 -7.31 -0.31 5.98
C ILE A 43 -7.49 0.06 4.51
N GLY A 44 -7.53 1.35 4.17
CA GLY A 44 -7.61 1.83 2.79
C GLY A 44 -6.42 1.40 1.93
N CYS A 45 -5.20 1.54 2.46
CA CYS A 45 -3.98 1.11 1.76
C CYS A 45 -3.97 -0.40 1.49
N VAL A 46 -4.33 -1.21 2.50
CA VAL A 46 -4.42 -2.67 2.35
C VAL A 46 -5.49 -3.06 1.34
N ALA A 47 -6.66 -2.39 1.34
CA ALA A 47 -7.72 -2.67 0.38
C ALA A 47 -7.29 -2.41 -1.08
N ILE A 48 -6.59 -1.29 -1.33
CA ILE A 48 -6.05 -0.97 -2.65
C ILE A 48 -5.02 -2.01 -3.09
N ASN A 49 -4.08 -2.38 -2.21
CA ASN A 49 -3.07 -3.38 -2.53
C ASN A 49 -3.70 -4.76 -2.78
N LEU A 50 -4.73 -5.16 -2.03
CA LEU A 50 -5.48 -6.40 -2.29
C LEU A 50 -6.13 -6.40 -3.68
N PHE A 51 -6.70 -5.26 -4.08
CA PHE A 51 -7.29 -5.09 -5.41
C PHE A 51 -6.23 -5.23 -6.51
N LEU A 52 -5.06 -4.61 -6.33
CA LEU A 52 -3.93 -4.74 -7.25
C LEU A 52 -3.41 -6.18 -7.33
N VAL A 53 -3.27 -6.88 -6.20
CA VAL A 53 -2.88 -8.30 -6.15
C VAL A 53 -3.85 -9.13 -7.00
N ARG A 54 -5.16 -8.94 -6.81
CA ARG A 54 -6.18 -9.66 -7.60
C ARG A 54 -6.08 -9.36 -9.09
N TYR A 55 -5.83 -8.11 -9.46
CA TYR A 55 -5.65 -7.71 -10.85
C TYR A 55 -4.42 -8.36 -11.50
N PHE A 56 -3.26 -8.32 -10.84
CA PHE A 56 -2.01 -8.87 -11.37
C PHE A 56 -1.96 -10.40 -11.36
N PHE A 57 -2.60 -11.05 -10.39
CA PHE A 57 -2.81 -12.52 -10.44
C PHE A 57 -3.64 -12.92 -11.65
N LYS A 58 -4.72 -12.20 -11.96
CA LYS A 58 -5.56 -12.48 -13.14
C LYS A 58 -4.80 -12.25 -14.46
N SER A 59 -3.77 -11.41 -14.44
CA SER A 59 -2.93 -11.11 -15.61
C SER A 59 -1.70 -12.05 -15.76
N ASN A 60 -1.65 -13.19 -15.06
CA ASN A 60 -0.50 -14.11 -15.04
C ASN A 60 0.84 -13.45 -14.64
N SER A 61 0.79 -12.37 -13.85
CA SER A 61 1.98 -11.67 -13.35
C SER A 61 2.20 -12.00 -11.87
N GLU A 62 2.50 -13.27 -11.59
CA GLU A 62 2.61 -13.79 -10.22
C GLU A 62 3.70 -13.12 -9.39
N ASN A 63 4.88 -12.87 -9.97
CA ASN A 63 5.99 -12.24 -9.26
C ASN A 63 5.65 -10.79 -8.90
N THR A 64 5.01 -10.06 -9.81
CA THR A 64 4.49 -8.72 -9.51
C THR A 64 3.45 -8.76 -8.39
N ALA A 65 2.51 -9.71 -8.43
CA ALA A 65 1.52 -9.86 -7.37
C ALA A 65 2.17 -10.18 -6.01
N ARG A 66 3.16 -11.09 -5.98
CA ARG A 66 3.95 -11.40 -4.78
C ARG A 66 4.70 -10.17 -4.25
N GLY A 67 5.23 -9.33 -5.14
CA GLY A 67 5.85 -8.05 -4.77
C GLY A 67 4.88 -7.08 -4.08
N ILE A 68 3.63 -6.99 -4.55
CA ILE A 68 2.59 -6.16 -3.93
C ILE A 68 2.18 -6.72 -2.55
N VAL A 69 2.12 -8.05 -2.40
CA VAL A 69 1.90 -8.67 -1.09
C VAL A 69 3.05 -8.32 -0.13
N ALA A 70 4.30 -8.42 -0.58
CA ALA A 70 5.46 -8.06 0.22
C ALA A 70 5.44 -6.58 0.64
N SER A 71 5.11 -5.65 -0.27
CA SER A 71 4.99 -4.23 0.07
C SER A 71 3.89 -3.98 1.11
N THR A 72 2.78 -4.72 1.05
CA THR A 72 1.69 -4.62 2.03
C THR A 72 2.17 -4.98 3.43
N PHE A 73 2.98 -6.04 3.57
CA PHE A 73 3.61 -6.39 4.85
C PHE A 73 4.60 -5.32 5.33
N ILE A 74 5.39 -4.72 4.42
CA ILE A 74 6.28 -3.60 4.76
C ILE A 74 5.47 -2.41 5.28
N CYS A 75 4.41 -2.02 4.58
CA CYS A 75 3.52 -0.95 5.01
C CYS A 75 2.86 -1.25 6.36
N ALA A 76 2.42 -2.49 6.58
CA ALA A 76 1.90 -2.95 7.86
C ALA A 76 2.91 -2.80 8.99
N PHE A 77 4.17 -3.17 8.74
CA PHE A 77 5.24 -3.05 9.72
C PHE A 77 5.55 -1.58 10.05
N VAL A 78 5.64 -0.72 9.03
CA VAL A 78 5.84 0.72 9.21
C VAL A 78 4.69 1.33 10.02
N PHE A 79 3.46 0.98 9.68
CA PHE A 79 2.27 1.47 10.37
C PHE A 79 2.21 0.97 11.82
N PHE A 80 2.55 -0.30 12.06
CA PHE A 80 2.66 -0.87 13.40
C PHE A 80 3.71 -0.13 14.25
N MET A 81 4.91 0.10 13.69
CA MET A 81 5.97 0.87 14.37
C MET A 81 5.52 2.30 14.71
N TYR A 82 4.77 2.94 13.80
CA TYR A 82 4.21 4.27 14.04
C TYR A 82 3.20 4.25 15.18
N LYS A 83 2.26 3.30 15.17
CA LYS A 83 1.24 3.11 16.21
C LYS A 83 1.82 2.75 17.58
N VAL A 84 2.91 1.99 17.62
CA VAL A 84 3.62 1.64 18.88
C VAL A 84 4.38 2.83 19.47
N ARG A 85 4.84 3.77 18.64
CA ARG A 85 5.55 4.98 19.08
C ARG A 85 4.63 6.12 19.54
N GLN A 86 3.35 6.06 19.20
CA GLN A 86 2.35 7.08 19.48
C GLN A 86 1.60 6.76 20.78
#